data_AF-A0A4Q6BX01-F1
#
_entry.id   AF-A0A4Q6BX01-F1
#
_cell.length_a   1.000
_cell.length_b   1.000
_cell.length_c   1.000
_cell.angle_alpha   90.00
_cell.angle_beta   90.00
_cell.angle_gamma   90.00
#
_symmetry.space_group_name_H-M   'P 1'
#
loop_
_entity.id
_entity.type
_entity.pdbx_description
1 polymer ?
#
loop_
_entity_poly.entity_id
_entity_poly.type
_entity_poly.pdbx_seq_one_letter_code
_entity_poly.pdbx_strand_id
1 'polypeptide(L)'
;MSGLLAVLILGAFVITFGVLILYASSFVGPKKNRSHAHTMPYECGIPGEETEDSKVTVKFYLTAILFILFDIEIIFMYPWAVTFLDFVKQGQGLYILGGMGVFVLLFIVGLVWEVKSRALDWN
;
A
#
# COMPACT_ATOMS: atom_id res chain seq x y z
N MET A 1 25.44 0.55 10.95
CA MET A 1 24.76 0.03 12.16
C MET A 1 24.03 1.14 12.93
N SER A 2 24.62 2.32 13.13
CA SER A 2 23.97 3.47 13.78
C SER A 2 22.67 3.94 13.10
N GLY A 3 22.61 3.98 11.77
CA GLY A 3 21.39 4.37 11.05
C GLY A 3 20.21 3.40 11.25
N LEU A 4 20.48 2.09 11.24
CA LEU A 4 19.46 1.07 11.47
C LEU A 4 18.93 1.14 12.92
N LEU A 5 19.84 1.38 13.87
CA LEU A 5 19.49 1.61 15.27
C LEU A 5 18.58 2.85 15.42
N ALA A 6 18.89 3.95 14.73
CA ALA A 6 18.04 5.15 14.74
C ALA A 6 16.62 4.89 14.20
N VAL A 7 16.50 4.13 13.10
CA VAL A 7 15.21 3.73 12.54
C VAL A 7 14.42 2.86 13.52
N LEU A 8 15.07 1.90 14.17
CA LEU A 8 14.42 1.03 15.15
C LEU A 8 13.95 1.81 16.39
N ILE A 9 14.77 2.74 16.91
CA ILE A 9 14.37 3.60 18.03
C ILE A 9 13.17 4.46 17.66
N LEU A 10 13.17 5.06 16.46
CA LEU A 10 12.06 5.89 16.02
C LEU A 10 10.78 5.06 15.83
N GLY A 11 10.88 3.88 15.23
CA GLY A 11 9.76 2.95 15.10
C GLY A 11 9.20 2.52 16.45
N ALA A 12 10.06 2.16 17.39
CA ALA A 12 9.67 1.81 18.75
C ALA A 12 8.99 2.97 19.49
N PHE A 13 9.51 4.19 19.32
CA PHE A 13 8.91 5.39 19.88
C PHE A 13 7.51 5.64 19.35
N VAL A 14 7.31 5.58 18.02
CA VAL A 14 5.99 5.78 17.39
C VAL A 14 4.97 4.76 17.88
N ILE A 15 5.35 3.48 17.94
CA ILE A 15 4.47 2.41 18.44
C ILE A 15 4.13 2.64 19.91
N THR A 16 5.13 2.90 20.74
CA THR A 16 4.94 3.11 22.19
C THR A 16 4.05 4.32 22.46
N PHE A 17 4.29 5.41 21.74
CA PHE A 17 3.51 6.63 21.87
C PHE A 17 2.05 6.43 21.43
N GLY A 18 1.81 5.73 20.31
CA GLY A 18 0.47 5.39 19.85
C GLY A 18 -0.29 4.52 20.87
N VAL A 19 0.38 3.50 21.42
CA VAL A 19 -0.19 2.65 22.47
C VAL A 19 -0.50 3.47 23.74
N LEU A 20 0.43 4.33 24.18
CA LEU A 20 0.21 5.20 25.34
C LEU A 20 -1.01 6.11 25.17
N ILE A 21 -1.20 6.70 23.98
CA ILE A 21 -2.37 7.54 23.70
C ILE A 21 -3.66 6.71 23.78
N LEU A 22 -3.69 5.52 23.18
CA LEU A 22 -4.87 4.65 23.23
C LEU A 22 -5.22 4.24 24.67
N TYR A 23 -4.22 3.88 25.48
CA TYR A 23 -4.42 3.56 26.89
C TYR A 23 -4.85 4.78 27.72
N ALA A 24 -4.20 5.93 27.52
CA ALA A 24 -4.56 7.16 28.21
C ALA A 24 -6.00 7.58 27.87
N SER A 25 -6.38 7.52 26.58
CA SER A 25 -7.75 7.79 26.12
C SER A 25 -8.76 6.84 26.76
N SER A 26 -8.45 5.54 26.81
CA SER A 26 -9.33 4.56 27.44
C SER A 26 -9.42 4.72 28.96
N PHE A 27 -8.38 5.22 29.62
CA PHE A 27 -8.36 5.42 31.08
C PHE A 27 -9.05 6.71 31.50
N VAL A 28 -8.84 7.81 30.76
CA VAL A 28 -9.44 9.13 31.02
C VAL A 28 -10.90 9.18 30.54
N GLY A 29 -11.26 8.40 29.52
CA GLY A 29 -12.61 8.36 28.96
C GLY A 29 -13.67 7.85 29.94
N PRO A 30 -14.91 8.37 29.86
CA PRO A 30 -16.00 7.94 30.72
C PRO A 30 -16.36 6.47 30.47
N LYS A 31 -16.22 5.64 31.50
CA LYS A 31 -16.62 4.23 31.48
C LYS A 31 -18.15 4.11 31.65
N LYS A 32 -18.91 4.46 30.61
CA LYS A 32 -20.38 4.28 30.61
C LYS A 32 -20.72 2.81 30.38
N ASN A 33 -21.75 2.32 31.06
CA ASN A 33 -22.31 0.98 30.81
C ASN A 33 -22.68 0.86 29.33
N ARG A 34 -21.95 0.02 28.60
CA ARG A 34 -22.24 -0.30 27.20
C ARG A 34 -23.57 -1.07 27.14
N SER A 35 -24.65 -0.35 26.85
CA SER A 35 -25.91 -0.95 26.42
C SER A 35 -25.73 -1.65 25.08
N HIS A 36 -26.56 -2.66 24.78
CA HIS A 36 -26.58 -3.36 23.49
C HIS A 36 -26.66 -2.39 22.29
N ALA A 37 -27.40 -1.28 22.44
CA ALA A 37 -27.53 -0.24 21.42
C ALA A 37 -26.22 0.54 21.15
N HIS A 38 -25.24 0.51 22.05
CA HIS A 38 -23.93 1.15 21.85
C HIS A 38 -22.93 0.27 21.11
N THR A 39 -23.17 -1.04 21.04
CA THR A 39 -22.27 -2.03 20.43
C THR A 39 -22.85 -2.64 19.15
N MET A 40 -24.09 -2.29 18.80
CA MET A 40 -24.69 -2.75 17.55
C MET A 40 -24.06 -2.06 16.34
N PRO A 41 -23.92 -2.76 15.19
CA PRO A 41 -23.53 -2.16 13.94
C PRO A 41 -24.43 -0.97 13.57
N TYR A 42 -23.84 0.02 12.89
CA TYR A 42 -24.56 1.22 12.50
C TYR A 42 -25.51 0.89 11.34
N GLU A 43 -26.80 0.77 11.65
CA GLU A 43 -27.86 0.71 10.66
C GLU A 43 -29.19 1.24 11.25
N CYS A 44 -29.12 2.38 11.97
CA CYS A 44 -30.29 3.05 12.55
C CYS A 44 -31.23 2.16 13.39
N GLY A 45 -30.71 1.15 14.09
CA GLY A 45 -31.53 0.24 14.90
C GLY A 45 -31.89 -1.08 14.21
N ILE A 46 -31.58 -1.22 12.91
CA ILE A 46 -31.74 -2.46 12.15
C ILE A 46 -30.54 -3.36 12.50
N PRO A 47 -30.75 -4.64 12.85
CA PRO A 47 -29.65 -5.57 13.00
C PRO A 47 -28.95 -5.70 11.65
N GLY A 48 -27.63 -5.47 11.62
CA GLY A 48 -26.83 -5.61 10.41
C GLY A 48 -27.05 -6.99 9.80
N GLU A 49 -27.81 -7.05 8.71
CA GLU A 49 -27.96 -8.27 7.93
C GLU A 49 -26.69 -8.42 7.09
N GLU A 50 -25.70 -9.11 7.67
CA GLU A 50 -24.63 -9.73 6.91
C GLU A 50 -25.31 -10.79 6.01
N THR A 51 -25.79 -10.36 4.84
CA THR A 51 -26.30 -11.29 3.84
C THR A 51 -25.13 -12.19 3.47
N GLU A 52 -25.29 -13.52 3.58
CA GLU A 52 -24.25 -14.53 3.26
C GLU A 52 -23.68 -14.37 1.83
N ASP A 53 -24.32 -13.54 1.00
CA ASP A 53 -23.99 -13.28 -0.40
C ASP A 53 -23.44 -11.86 -0.67
N SER A 54 -22.99 -11.14 0.36
CA SER A 54 -22.33 -9.82 0.23
C SER A 54 -20.94 -9.94 -0.41
N LYS A 55 -20.93 -10.27 -1.70
CA LYS A 55 -19.71 -10.40 -2.51
C LYS A 55 -19.10 -9.02 -2.71
N VAL A 56 -17.88 -8.86 -2.18
CA VAL A 56 -17.04 -7.71 -2.50
C VAL A 56 -16.77 -7.70 -4.02
N THR A 57 -16.91 -6.54 -4.64
CA THR A 57 -16.75 -6.38 -6.09
C THR A 57 -15.34 -6.81 -6.54
N VAL A 58 -15.26 -7.62 -7.61
CA VAL A 58 -13.99 -8.12 -8.21
C VAL A 58 -13.05 -6.99 -8.64
N LYS A 59 -13.58 -5.77 -8.85
CA LYS A 59 -12.81 -4.57 -9.18
C LYS A 59 -11.65 -4.30 -8.20
N PHE A 60 -11.84 -4.54 -6.90
CA PHE A 60 -10.78 -4.38 -5.89
C PHE A 60 -9.62 -5.37 -6.10
N TYR A 61 -9.93 -6.59 -6.53
CA TYR A 61 -8.93 -7.62 -6.82
C TYR A 61 -8.07 -7.26 -8.03
N LEU A 62 -8.69 -6.77 -9.12
CA LEU A 62 -7.96 -6.31 -10.30
C LEU A 62 -7.01 -5.15 -9.96
N THR A 63 -7.49 -4.15 -9.20
CA THR A 63 -6.65 -3.03 -8.75
C THR A 63 -5.49 -3.50 -7.84
N ALA A 64 -5.72 -4.46 -6.95
CA ALA A 64 -4.67 -5.00 -6.08
C ALA A 64 -3.58 -5.76 -6.86
N ILE A 65 -3.96 -6.57 -7.85
CA ILE A 65 -2.99 -7.27 -8.69
C ILE A 65 -2.15 -6.30 -9.51
N LEU A 66 -2.78 -5.28 -10.11
CA LEU A 66 -2.05 -4.24 -10.83
C LEU A 66 -1.05 -3.53 -9.93
N PHE A 67 -1.45 -3.20 -8.70
CA PHE A 67 -0.55 -2.58 -7.72
C PHE A 67 0.66 -3.47 -7.39
N ILE A 68 0.43 -4.77 -7.16
CA ILE A 68 1.51 -5.74 -6.90
C ILE A 68 2.47 -5.81 -8.09
N LEU A 69 1.94 -5.85 -9.32
CA LEU A 69 2.77 -5.89 -10.52
C LEU A 69 3.64 -4.63 -10.63
N PHE A 70 3.05 -3.44 -10.42
CA PHE A 70 3.81 -2.19 -10.42
C PHE A 70 4.87 -2.11 -9.30
N ASP A 71 4.58 -2.62 -8.11
CA ASP A 71 5.54 -2.64 -6.99
C ASP A 71 6.75 -3.55 -7.29
N ILE A 72 6.51 -4.71 -7.93
CA ILE A 72 7.57 -5.62 -8.37
C ILE A 72 8.49 -4.94 -9.40
N GLU A 73 7.94 -4.15 -10.32
CA GLU A 73 8.73 -3.40 -11.31
C GLU A 73 9.65 -2.37 -10.63
N ILE A 74 9.17 -1.68 -9.59
CA ILE A 74 9.97 -0.72 -8.81
C ILE A 74 11.15 -1.42 -8.11
N ILE A 75 10.95 -2.63 -7.60
CA ILE A 75 12.02 -3.44 -7.01
C ILE A 75 13.17 -3.66 -8.01
N PHE A 76 12.87 -3.83 -9.31
CA PHE A 76 13.90 -3.94 -10.35
C PHE A 76 14.51 -2.60 -10.75
N MET A 77 13.73 -1.53 -10.74
CA MET A 77 14.21 -0.19 -11.06
C MET A 77 15.15 0.38 -9.99
N TYR A 78 14.98 0.00 -8.73
CA TYR A 78 15.75 0.58 -7.62
C TYR A 78 17.26 0.30 -7.69
N PRO A 79 17.73 -0.95 -7.83
CA PRO A 79 19.16 -1.24 -8.00
C PRO A 79 19.77 -0.55 -9.23
N TRP A 80 19.02 -0.50 -10.33
CA TRP A 80 19.43 0.22 -11.52
C TRP A 80 19.60 1.72 -11.25
N ALA A 81 18.64 2.35 -10.58
CA ALA A 81 18.66 3.79 -10.29
C ALA A 81 19.86 4.18 -9.40
N VAL A 82 20.19 3.35 -8.39
CA VAL A 82 21.31 3.60 -7.48
C VAL A 82 22.67 3.42 -8.16
N THR A 83 22.80 2.47 -9.09
CA THR A 83 24.07 2.14 -9.75
C THR A 83 24.30 2.84 -11.10
N PHE A 84 23.26 3.50 -11.65
CA PHE A 84 23.30 4.11 -12.98
C PHE A 84 24.50 5.06 -13.18
N LEU A 85 24.78 5.93 -12.20
CA LEU A 85 25.87 6.90 -12.29
C LEU A 85 27.25 6.24 -12.39
N ASP A 86 27.43 5.07 -11.78
CA ASP A 86 28.71 4.35 -11.84
C ASP A 86 28.92 3.70 -13.22
N PHE A 87 27.85 3.19 -13.83
CA PHE A 87 27.88 2.70 -15.20
C PHE A 87 28.09 3.80 -16.24
N VAL A 88 27.57 5.00 -16.00
CA VAL A 88 27.84 6.18 -16.85
C VAL A 88 29.33 6.52 -16.82
N LYS A 89 29.96 6.53 -15.63
CA LYS A 89 31.41 6.76 -15.49
C LYS A 89 32.25 5.69 -16.20
N GLN A 90 31.77 4.46 -16.28
CA GLN A 90 32.41 3.35 -16.99
C GLN A 90 32.18 3.36 -18.51
N GLY A 91 31.45 4.35 -19.04
CA GLY A 91 31.14 4.47 -20.48
C GLY A 91 30.01 3.57 -20.97
N GLN A 92 29.34 2.83 -20.08
CA GLN A 92 28.22 1.93 -20.41
C GLN A 92 26.83 2.57 -20.19
N GLY A 93 26.77 3.87 -19.90
CA GLY A 93 25.54 4.57 -19.55
C GLY A 93 24.42 4.43 -20.58
N LEU A 94 24.73 4.53 -21.88
CA LEU A 94 23.71 4.47 -22.94
C LEU A 94 23.10 3.07 -23.09
N TYR A 95 23.91 2.01 -22.93
CA TYR A 95 23.46 0.62 -23.00
C TYR A 95 22.48 0.31 -21.85
N ILE A 96 22.85 0.70 -20.64
CA ILE A 96 22.06 0.44 -19.43
C ILE A 96 20.81 1.33 -19.37
N LEU A 97 20.89 2.56 -19.88
CA LEU A 97 19.71 3.41 -20.08
C LEU A 97 18.75 2.79 -21.10
N GLY A 98 19.27 2.28 -22.21
CA GLY A 98 18.48 1.62 -23.24
C GLY A 98 17.76 0.37 -22.72
N GLY A 99 18.46 -0.47 -21.96
CA GLY A 99 17.87 -1.66 -21.33
C GLY A 99 16.71 -1.30 -20.38
N MET A 100 16.90 -0.29 -19.52
CA MET A 100 15.83 0.19 -18.64
C MET A 100 14.70 0.87 -19.41
N GLY A 101 15.02 1.59 -20.48
CA GLY A 101 14.02 2.20 -21.36
C GLY A 101 13.09 1.15 -21.98
N VAL A 102 13.64 0.03 -22.45
CA VAL A 102 12.84 -1.09 -22.99
C VAL A 102 12.00 -1.73 -21.88
N PHE A 103 12.58 -1.96 -20.70
CA PHE A 103 11.87 -2.51 -19.55
C PHE A 103 10.65 -1.67 -19.17
N VAL A 104 10.84 -0.36 -18.98
CA VAL A 104 9.75 0.58 -18.67
C VAL A 104 8.74 0.66 -19.82
N LEU A 105 9.17 0.61 -21.08
CA LEU A 105 8.26 0.65 -22.23
C LEU A 105 7.34 -0.58 -22.25
N LEU A 106 7.87 -1.78 -22.00
CA LEU A 106 7.07 -3.00 -21.91
C LEU A 106 5.99 -2.88 -20.82
N PHE A 107 6.35 -2.34 -19.66
CA PHE A 107 5.39 -2.07 -18.59
C PHE A 107 4.31 -1.07 -19.02
N ILE A 108 4.69 0.07 -19.62
CA ILE A 108 3.74 1.09 -20.08
C ILE A 108 2.77 0.50 -21.10
N VAL A 109 3.22 -0.36 -22.02
CA VAL A 109 2.34 -1.03 -22.99
C VAL A 109 1.30 -1.90 -22.28
N GLY A 110 1.71 -2.66 -21.27
CA GLY A 110 0.79 -3.45 -20.45
C GLY A 110 -0.26 -2.58 -19.74
N LEU A 111 0.17 -1.48 -19.13
CA LEU A 111 -0.72 -0.54 -18.44
C LEU A 111 -1.72 0.12 -19.39
N VAL A 112 -1.28 0.54 -20.58
CA VAL A 112 -2.16 1.10 -21.61
C VAL A 112 -3.21 0.07 -22.05
N TRP A 113 -2.81 -1.19 -22.21
CA TRP A 113 -3.73 -2.27 -22.58
C TRP A 113 -4.80 -2.52 -21.50
N GLU A 114 -4.40 -2.51 -20.23
CA GLU A 114 -5.31 -2.71 -19.10
C GLU A 114 -6.34 -1.58 -18.96
N VAL A 115 -5.88 -0.32 -19.10
CA VAL A 115 -6.78 0.86 -19.12
C VAL A 115 -7.77 0.76 -20.28
N LYS A 116 -7.29 0.38 -21.48
CA LYS A 116 -8.16 0.20 -22.65
C LYS A 116 -9.18 -0.92 -22.45
N SER A 117 -8.83 -1.96 -21.70
CA SER A 117 -9.70 -3.10 -21.39
C SER A 117 -10.78 -2.77 -20.35
N ARG A 118 -10.81 -1.53 -19.82
CA ARG A 118 -11.75 -1.06 -18.79
C ARG A 118 -11.71 -1.89 -17.50
N ALA A 119 -10.61 -2.59 -17.24
CA ALA A 119 -10.42 -3.35 -15.99
C ALA A 119 -10.44 -2.45 -14.74
N LEU A 120 -10.12 -1.17 -14.93
CA LEU A 120 -10.09 -0.13 -13.90
C LEU A 120 -11.33 0.78 -13.92
N ASP A 121 -12.39 0.43 -14.64
CA ASP A 121 -13.61 1.26 -14.68
C ASP A 121 -14.45 1.03 -13.41
N TRP A 122 -14.61 2.10 -12.63
CA TRP A 122 -15.29 2.08 -11.34
C TRP A 122 -16.73 2.58 -11.42
N ASN A 123 -17.19 2.94 -12.61
CA ASN A 123 -18.60 3.25 -12.88
C ASN A 123 -19.44 1.98 -13.11
#